data_AF-W7JEI3-F1
#
_entry.id   AF-W7JEI3-F1
#
_cell.length_a   1.000
_cell.length_b   1.000
_cell.length_c   1.000
_cell.angle_alpha   90.00
_cell.angle_beta   90.00
_cell.angle_gamma   90.00
#
_symmetry.space_group_name_H-M   'P 1'
#
loop_
_entity.id
_entity.type
_entity.pdbx_description
1 polymer ?
#
loop_
_entity_poly.entity_id
_entity_poly.type
_entity_poly.pdbx_seq_one_letter_code
_entity_poly.pdbx_strand_id
1 'polypeptide(L)'
;MTVKNILQEVDESSDISHLETDYKYIYKDLLKLKSLLLKKRYYKNILFEYQKNFVQINNRCVKTYRDIYPVEKEYKTYTQIKKQTIEVINSININYKKYYSNI
;
A
#
# COMPACT_ATOMS: atom_id res chain seq x y z
N MET A 1 -15.20 -2.03 -16.85
CA MET A 1 -13.99 -1.51 -16.16
C MET A 1 -13.12 -2.70 -15.76
N THR A 2 -11.80 -2.68 -16.03
CA THR A 2 -10.91 -3.80 -15.67
C THR A 2 -10.53 -3.73 -14.19
N VAL A 3 -10.12 -4.86 -13.59
CA VAL A 3 -9.60 -4.87 -12.20
C VAL A 3 -8.42 -3.92 -12.03
N LYS A 4 -7.58 -3.75 -13.07
CA LYS A 4 -6.47 -2.81 -13.05
C LYS A 4 -6.92 -1.36 -12.87
N ASN A 5 -7.99 -0.95 -13.56
CA ASN A 5 -8.53 0.40 -13.45
C ASN A 5 -9.14 0.64 -12.06
N ILE A 6 -9.82 -0.35 -11.49
CA ILE A 6 -10.37 -0.28 -10.12
C ILE A 6 -9.24 -0.11 -9.11
N LEU A 7 -8.17 -0.91 -9.21
CA LEU A 7 -7.02 -0.81 -8.32
C LEU A 7 -6.32 0.55 -8.42
N GLN A 8 -6.23 1.11 -9.62
CA GLN A 8 -5.68 2.44 -9.85
C GLN A 8 -6.55 3.53 -9.20
N GLU A 9 -7.87 3.49 -9.43
CA GLU A 9 -8.83 4.41 -8.82
C GLU A 9 -8.79 4.36 -7.29
N VAL A 10 -8.66 3.16 -6.71
CA VAL A 10 -8.49 3.00 -5.26
C VAL A 10 -7.22 3.68 -4.76
N ASP A 11 -6.12 3.72 -5.51
CA ASP A 11 -4.92 4.45 -5.08
C ASP A 11 -5.11 5.97 -5.16
N GLU A 12 -5.68 6.44 -6.28
CA GLU A 12 -5.75 7.86 -6.66
C GLU A 12 -6.89 8.62 -5.99
N SER A 13 -8.09 8.04 -5.88
CA SER A 13 -9.30 8.75 -5.44
C SER A 13 -9.33 8.98 -3.92
N SER A 14 -9.85 10.12 -3.45
CA SER A 14 -10.07 10.33 -2.01
C SER A 14 -11.22 9.48 -1.46
N ASP A 15 -12.21 9.19 -2.31
CA ASP A 15 -13.42 8.45 -1.97
C ASP A 15 -13.67 7.33 -2.98
N ILE A 16 -14.09 6.18 -2.48
CA ILE A 16 -14.40 4.99 -3.27
C ILE A 16 -15.79 4.42 -2.97
N SER A 17 -16.63 5.15 -2.24
CA SER A 17 -17.96 4.67 -1.84
C SER A 17 -18.86 4.31 -3.01
N HIS A 18 -18.70 4.96 -4.17
CA HIS A 18 -19.43 4.60 -5.38
C HIS A 18 -19.11 3.19 -5.90
N LEU A 19 -17.95 2.63 -5.56
CA LEU A 19 -17.59 1.25 -5.93
C LEU A 19 -18.37 0.19 -5.14
N GLU A 20 -19.07 0.56 -4.07
CA GLU A 20 -19.81 -0.38 -3.23
C GLU A 20 -20.91 -1.12 -3.99
N THR A 21 -21.66 -0.39 -4.81
CA THR A 21 -22.79 -0.94 -5.57
C THR A 21 -22.30 -1.89 -6.66
N ASP A 22 -21.34 -1.45 -7.46
CA ASP A 22 -20.85 -2.20 -8.62
C ASP A 22 -19.93 -3.36 -8.22
N TYR A 23 -19.19 -3.20 -7.12
CA TYR A 23 -18.14 -4.13 -6.69
C TYR A 23 -18.36 -4.71 -5.30
N LYS A 24 -19.64 -4.90 -4.91
CA LYS A 24 -20.07 -5.42 -3.60
C LYS A 24 -19.24 -6.61 -3.06
N TYR A 25 -18.88 -7.59 -3.90
CA TYR A 25 -18.17 -8.80 -3.46
C TYR A 25 -16.68 -8.56 -3.14
N ILE A 26 -16.11 -7.47 -3.62
CA ILE A 26 -14.70 -7.10 -3.35
C ILE A 26 -14.58 -5.78 -2.57
N TYR A 27 -15.66 -5.03 -2.37
CA TYR A 27 -15.63 -3.69 -1.80
C TYR A 27 -14.95 -3.61 -0.42
N LYS A 28 -15.18 -4.61 0.44
CA LYS A 28 -14.48 -4.70 1.74
C LYS A 28 -12.96 -4.79 1.58
N ASP A 29 -12.49 -5.55 0.60
CA ASP A 29 -11.07 -5.66 0.28
C ASP A 29 -10.54 -4.37 -0.36
N LEU A 30 -11.35 -3.67 -1.17
CA LEU A 30 -11.00 -2.34 -1.72
C LEU A 30 -10.82 -1.29 -0.62
N LEU A 31 -11.70 -1.24 0.38
CA LEU A 31 -11.56 -0.37 1.56
C LEU A 31 -10.28 -0.69 2.34
N LYS A 32 -10.01 -1.98 2.55
CA LYS A 32 -8.78 -2.43 3.21
C LYS A 32 -7.54 -2.03 2.41
N LEU A 33 -7.56 -2.19 1.09
CA LEU A 33 -6.49 -1.76 0.20
C LEU A 33 -6.26 -0.25 0.30
N LYS A 34 -7.33 0.56 0.27
CA LYS A 34 -7.23 2.01 0.43
C LYS A 34 -6.49 2.40 1.71
N SER A 35 -6.91 1.82 2.84
CA SER A 35 -6.28 2.06 4.14
C SER A 35 -4.79 1.67 4.15
N LEU A 36 -4.45 0.52 3.54
CA LEU A 36 -3.07 0.05 3.43
C LEU A 36 -2.21 0.97 2.57
N LEU A 37 -2.73 1.46 1.43
CA LEU A 37 -2.01 2.36 0.54
C LEU A 37 -1.71 3.71 1.20
N LEU A 38 -2.68 4.28 1.93
CA LEU A 38 -2.47 5.51 2.71
C LEU A 38 -1.38 5.31 3.77
N LYS A 39 -1.45 4.23 4.56
CA LYS A 39 -0.43 3.91 5.57
C LYS A 39 0.94 3.66 4.91
N LYS A 40 0.99 2.96 3.78
CA LYS A 40 2.22 2.70 3.03
C LYS A 40 2.89 4.00 2.59
N ARG A 41 2.11 4.96 2.05
CA ARG A 41 2.61 6.28 1.63
C ARG A 41 3.15 7.07 2.83
N TYR A 42 2.43 7.06 3.96
CA TYR A 42 2.87 7.68 5.21
C TYR A 42 4.24 7.16 5.68
N TYR A 43 4.38 5.83 5.88
CA TYR A 43 5.64 5.25 6.35
C TYR A 43 6.77 5.37 5.32
N LYS A 44 6.46 5.32 4.02
CA LYS A 44 7.46 5.57 2.96
C LYS A 44 8.06 6.97 3.11
N ASN A 45 7.23 7.99 3.38
CA ASN A 45 7.70 9.36 3.55
C ASN A 45 8.58 9.51 4.79
N ILE A 46 8.23 8.88 5.92
CA ILE A 46 9.08 8.89 7.11
C ILE A 46 10.46 8.30 6.81
N LEU A 47 10.51 7.13 6.17
CA LEU A 47 11.77 6.46 5.82
C LEU A 47 12.58 7.28 4.81
N PHE A 48 11.91 7.94 3.86
CA PHE A 48 12.56 8.81 2.89
C PHE A 48 13.20 10.04 3.55
N GLU A 49 12.48 10.75 4.42
CA GLU A 49 13.04 11.89 5.15
C GLU A 49 14.19 11.47 6.07
N TYR A 50 14.07 10.31 6.71
CA TYR A 50 15.18 9.75 7.49
C TYR A 50 16.43 9.52 6.62
N GLN A 51 16.28 8.87 5.47
CA GLN A 51 17.40 8.62 4.55
C GLN A 51 18.03 9.91 4.04
N LYS A 52 17.21 10.91 3.69
CA LYS A 52 17.67 12.23 3.26
C LYS A 52 18.50 12.92 4.34
N ASN A 53 17.99 12.97 5.57
CA ASN A 53 18.70 13.57 6.71
C ASN A 53 19.98 12.78 7.04
N PHE A 54 19.93 11.46 6.97
CA PHE A 54 21.09 10.61 7.21
C PHE A 54 22.23 10.92 6.23
N VAL A 55 21.93 11.04 4.93
CA VAL A 55 22.93 11.39 3.91
C VAL A 55 23.51 12.77 4.15
N GLN A 56 22.68 13.76 4.50
CA GLN A 56 23.13 15.12 4.79
C GLN A 56 24.10 15.18 5.98
N ILE A 57 23.83 14.42 7.05
CA ILE A 57 24.63 14.43 8.28
C ILE A 57 25.90 13.59 8.14
N ASN A 58 25.82 12.43 7.48
CA ASN A 58 26.90 11.44 7.49
C ASN A 58 27.73 11.42 6.20
N ASN A 59 27.34 12.20 5.18
CA ASN A 59 27.93 12.20 3.84
C ASN A 59 28.04 10.79 3.22
N ARG A 60 27.10 9.90 3.57
CA ARG A 60 27.02 8.52 3.06
C ARG A 60 25.60 7.98 3.15
N CYS A 61 25.29 6.97 2.34
CA CYS A 61 24.02 6.25 2.43
C CYS A 61 23.96 5.31 3.64
N VAL A 62 22.73 5.02 4.07
CA VAL A 62 22.39 3.96 5.02
C VAL A 62 22.85 2.61 4.44
N LYS A 63 23.64 1.84 5.20
CA LYS A 63 24.15 0.53 4.75
C LYS A 63 24.05 -0.57 5.80
N THR A 64 24.12 -0.21 7.08
CA THR A 64 24.16 -1.17 8.18
C THR A 64 22.86 -1.20 8.95
N TYR A 65 22.64 -2.28 9.70
CA TYR A 65 21.51 -2.35 10.64
C TYR A 65 21.52 -1.20 11.66
N ARG A 66 22.70 -0.80 12.15
CA ARG A 66 22.85 0.34 13.08
C ARG A 66 22.35 1.66 12.48
N ASP A 67 22.52 1.84 11.18
CA ASP A 67 22.02 3.02 10.46
C ASP A 67 20.49 3.04 10.34
N ILE A 68 19.81 1.90 10.47
CA ILE A 68 18.34 1.79 10.40
C ILE A 68 17.72 1.72 11.79
N TYR A 69 18.48 1.36 12.82
CA TYR A 69 18.02 1.21 14.20
C TYR A 69 17.12 2.35 14.70
N PRO A 70 17.42 3.65 14.42
CA PRO A 70 16.55 4.75 14.85
C PRO A 70 15.13 4.74 14.26
N VAL A 71 14.92 4.06 13.13
CA VAL A 71 13.63 3.97 12.41
C VAL A 71 13.23 2.51 12.15
N GLU A 72 13.73 1.58 12.97
CA GLU A 72 13.52 0.15 12.76
C GLU A 72 12.04 -0.23 12.80
N LYS A 73 11.28 0.38 13.72
CA LYS A 73 9.85 0.14 13.91
C LYS A 73 9.05 0.55 12.68
N GLU A 74 9.35 1.71 12.12
CA GLU A 74 8.74 2.26 10.91
C GLU A 74 9.08 1.39 9.70
N TYR A 75 10.34 0.94 9.61
CA TYR A 75 10.80 0.04 8.56
C TYR A 75 10.08 -1.32 8.59
N LYS A 76 10.00 -1.94 9.77
CA LYS A 76 9.25 -3.20 9.98
C LYS A 76 7.78 -3.03 9.62
N THR A 77 7.17 -1.93 10.07
CA THR A 77 5.77 -1.61 9.79
C THR A 77 5.51 -1.42 8.29
N TYR A 78 6.35 -0.65 7.60
CA TYR A 78 6.29 -0.47 6.16
C TYR A 78 6.41 -1.80 5.40
N THR A 79 7.32 -2.67 5.82
CA THR A 79 7.53 -3.99 5.21
C THR A 79 6.30 -4.88 5.39
N GLN A 80 5.70 -4.88 6.58
CA GLN A 80 4.47 -5.62 6.86
C GLN A 80 3.29 -5.10 6.02
N ILE A 81 3.12 -3.78 5.94
CA ILE A 81 2.07 -3.16 5.11
C ILE A 81 2.28 -3.54 3.63
N LYS A 82 3.52 -3.54 3.13
CA LYS A 82 3.83 -3.92 1.76
C LYS A 82 3.40 -5.36 1.48
N LYS A 83 3.68 -6.30 2.39
CA LYS A 83 3.25 -7.70 2.29
C LYS A 83 1.72 -7.82 2.27
N GLN A 84 1.05 -7.18 3.22
CA GLN A 84 -0.42 -7.20 3.31
C GLN A 84 -1.09 -6.56 2.08
N THR A 85 -0.48 -5.52 1.51
CA THR A 85 -0.99 -4.89 0.28
C THR A 85 -1.02 -5.89 -0.87
N ILE A 86 0.04 -6.68 -1.05
CA ILE A 86 0.12 -7.70 -2.09
C ILE A 86 -0.91 -8.80 -1.87
N GLU A 87 -1.07 -9.27 -0.63
CA GLU A 87 -2.06 -10.29 -0.27
C GLU A 87 -3.49 -9.83 -0.57
N VAL A 88 -3.83 -8.57 -0.23
CA VAL A 88 -5.15 -8.00 -0.52
C VAL A 88 -5.38 -7.83 -2.03
N ILE A 89 -4.39 -7.36 -2.78
CA ILE A 89 -4.49 -7.28 -4.25
C ILE A 89 -4.74 -8.66 -4.87
N ASN A 90 -4.08 -9.70 -4.37
CA ASN A 90 -4.30 -11.07 -4.83
C ASN A 90 -5.72 -11.55 -4.51
N SER A 91 -6.23 -11.27 -3.30
CA SER A 91 -7.63 -11.53 -2.91
C SER A 91 -8.62 -10.85 -3.86
N ILE A 92 -8.40 -9.56 -4.15
CA ILE A 92 -9.21 -8.78 -5.07
C ILE A 92 -9.20 -9.41 -6.46
N ASN A 93 -8.04 -9.77 -7.01
CA ASN A 93 -7.94 -10.37 -8.34
C ASN A 93 -8.68 -11.71 -8.42
N ILE A 94 -8.54 -12.57 -7.39
CA ILE A 94 -9.22 -13.87 -7.33
C ILE A 94 -10.74 -13.67 -7.28
N ASN A 95 -11.22 -12.81 -6.39
CA ASN A 95 -12.65 -12.56 -6.21
C ASN A 95 -13.24 -11.81 -7.41
N TYR A 96 -12.49 -10.88 -8.00
CA TYR A 96 -12.89 -10.19 -9.22
C TYR A 96 -13.13 -11.21 -10.34
N LYS A 97 -12.16 -12.12 -10.55
CA LYS A 97 -12.29 -13.19 -11.55
C LYS A 97 -13.49 -14.09 -11.28
N LYS A 98 -13.72 -14.44 -10.02
CA LYS A 98 -14.80 -15.34 -9.61
C LYS A 98 -16.19 -14.75 -9.82
N TYR A 99 -16.39 -13.46 -9.49
CA TYR A 99 -17.72 -12.86 -9.43
C TYR A 99 -18.05 -11.95 -10.63
N TYR A 100 -17.05 -11.49 -11.38
CA TYR A 100 -17.23 -10.46 -12.41
C TYR A 100 -16.61 -10.80 -13.77
N SER A 101 -15.87 -11.91 -13.91
CA SER A 101 -15.31 -12.34 -15.22
C SER A 101 -16.17 -13.35 -15.99
N ASN A 102 -17.39 -13.63 -15.49
CA ASN A 102 -18.42 -14.41 -16.20
C ASN A 102 -19.57 -13.50 -16.73
N ILE A 103 -19.35 -12.19 -16.73
CA ILE A 103 -20.19 -11.17 -17.37
C ILE A 103 -19.41 -10.65 -18.56
#